data_AF-A0A927RID8-F1
#
_entry.id   AF-A0A927RID8-F1
#
_cell.length_a   1.000
_cell.length_b   1.000
_cell.length_c   1.000
_cell.angle_alpha   90.00
_cell.angle_beta   90.00
_cell.angle_gamma   90.00
#
_symmetry.space_group_name_H-M   'P 1'
#
loop_
_entity.id
_entity.type
_entity.pdbx_description
1 polymer ?
#
loop_
_entity_poly.entity_id
_entity_poly.type
_entity_poly.pdbx_seq_one_letter_code
_entity_poly.pdbx_strand_id
1 'polypeptide(L)' 'MKELMLTNQAIARGAYEAGVRVLSAYPGTPSTEIAENFVKFDGVYAE' A
#
# COMPACT_ATOMS: atom_id res chain seq x y z
N MET A 1 19.18 -0.11 11.94
CA MET A 1 19.26 1.04 11.02
C MET A 1 17.84 1.43 10.67
N LYS A 2 17.48 2.72 10.61
CA LYS A 2 16.12 3.11 10.18
C LYS A 2 16.02 2.95 8.65
N GLU A 3 14.95 2.35 8.18
CA GLU A 3 14.69 2.20 6.75
C GLU A 3 14.01 3.48 6.23
N LEU A 4 14.53 4.03 5.13
CA LEU A 4 13.89 5.11 4.41
C LEU A 4 12.95 4.50 3.36
N MET A 5 11.67 4.85 3.43
CA MET A 5 10.66 4.35 2.49
C MET A 5 10.36 5.43 1.46
N LEU A 6 10.25 5.05 0.19
CA LEU A 6 9.73 5.95 -0.85
C LEU A 6 8.23 6.16 -0.66
N THR A 7 7.72 7.32 -1.07
CA THR A 7 6.35 7.79 -0.76
C THR A 7 5.27 6.72 -0.91
N ASN A 8 5.17 6.03 -2.04
CA ASN A 8 4.11 5.03 -2.28
C ASN A 8 4.23 3.83 -1.33
N GLN A 9 5.45 3.42 -0.98
CA GLN A 9 5.69 2.39 0.02
C GLN A 9 5.29 2.85 1.42
N ALA A 10 5.61 4.10 1.77
CA ALA A 10 5.25 4.68 3.06
C ALA A 10 3.72 4.81 3.21
N ILE A 11 3.00 5.21 2.16
CA ILE A 11 1.53 5.27 2.15
C ILE A 11 0.93 3.89 2.35
N ALA A 12 1.38 2.89 1.58
CA ALA A 12 0.90 1.51 1.71
C ALA A 12 1.14 0.97 3.13
N ARG A 13 2.33 1.19 3.68
CA ARG A 13 2.68 0.75 5.04
C ARG A 13 1.82 1.44 6.10
N GLY A 14 1.64 2.75 5.99
CA GLY A 14 0.81 3.52 6.92
C GLY A 14 -0.65 3.04 6.91
N ALA A 15 -1.22 2.79 5.74
CA ALA A 15 -2.57 2.23 5.62
C ALA A 15 -2.68 0.86 6.29
N TYR A 16 -1.70 -0.03 6.09
CA TYR A 16 -1.71 -1.37 6.65
C TYR A 16 -1.62 -1.35 8.19
N GLU A 17 -0.69 -0.54 8.71
CA GLU A 17 -0.51 -0.32 10.15
C GLU A 17 -1.73 0.34 10.81
N ALA A 18 -2.48 1.15 10.06
CA ALA A 18 -3.75 1.73 10.49
C ALA A 18 -4.93 0.73 10.49
N GLY A 19 -4.71 -0.53 10.09
CA GLY A 19 -5.74 -1.57 10.10
C GLY A 19 -6.54 -1.69 8.80
N VAL A 20 -6.14 -0.99 7.73
CA VAL A 20 -6.77 -1.18 6.42
C VAL A 20 -6.48 -2.60 5.92
N ARG A 21 -7.52 -3.30 5.45
CA ARG A 21 -7.43 -4.67 4.89
C ARG A 21 -8.08 -4.81 3.52
N VAL A 22 -8.76 -3.76 3.06
CA VAL A 22 -9.41 -3.72 1.74
C VAL A 22 -8.90 -2.47 1.02
N LEU A 23 -8.44 -2.64 -0.21
CA LEU A 23 -8.04 -1.56 -1.10
C LEU A 23 -8.77 -1.72 -2.43
N SER A 24 -9.32 -0.62 -2.95
CA SER A 24 -9.81 -0.56 -4.32
C SER A 24 -9.10 0.56 -5.06
N ALA A 25 -8.64 0.31 -6.28
CA ALA A 25 -7.86 1.28 -7.05
C ALA A 25 -8.26 1.33 -8.51
N TYR A 26 -8.44 2.56 -9.03
CA TYR A 26 -8.52 2.77 -10.48
C TYR A 26 -7.09 2.82 -11.08
N PRO A 27 -6.83 2.20 -12.25
CA PRO A 27 -5.49 2.18 -12.84
C PRO A 27 -4.91 3.57 -13.10
N GLY A 28 -3.65 3.78 -12.72
CA GLY A 28 -2.92 5.03 -12.95
C GLY A 28 -1.82 5.30 -11.91
N THR A 29 -0.97 6.30 -12.16
CA THR A 29 -0.01 6.78 -11.15
C THR A 29 -0.69 7.86 -10.29
N PRO A 30 -0.57 7.83 -8.94
CA PRO A 30 0.19 6.86 -8.13
C PRO A 30 -0.63 5.65 -7.62
N SER A 31 -1.90 5.50 -7.99
CA SER A 31 -2.80 4.48 -7.42
C SER A 31 -2.33 3.04 -7.65
N THR A 32 -1.86 2.71 -8.86
CA THR A 32 -1.31 1.39 -9.20
C THR A 32 -0.07 1.07 -8.36
N GLU A 33 0.85 2.02 -8.22
CA GLU A 33 2.10 1.82 -7.47
C GLU A 33 1.86 1.68 -5.96
N ILE A 34 0.87 2.39 -5.42
CA ILE A 34 0.44 2.22 -4.03
C ILE A 34 -0.18 0.84 -3.85
N ALA A 35 -1.08 0.42 -4.75
CA ALA A 35 -1.72 -0.89 -4.71
C ALA A 35 -0.68 -2.03 -4.76
N GLU A 36 0.29 -1.96 -5.67
CA GLU A 36 1.39 -2.93 -5.79
C GLU A 36 2.24 -3.06 -4.52
N ASN A 37 2.39 -1.98 -3.75
CA ASN A 37 3.07 -2.05 -2.46
C ASN A 37 2.17 -2.56 -1.34
N PHE A 38 0.86 -2.29 -1.41
CA PHE A 38 -0.11 -2.68 -0.39
C PHE A 38 -0.44 -4.18 -0.42
N VAL A 39 -0.54 -4.79 -1.61
CA VAL A 39 -0.84 -6.23 -1.77
C VAL A 39 0.25 -7.16 -1.24
N LYS A 40 1.42 -6.61 -0.84
CA LYS A 40 2.51 -7.37 -0.24
C LYS A 40 2.29 -7.70 1.24
N PHE A 41 1.30 -7.08 1.89
CA PHE A 41 0.99 -7.32 3.30
C PHE A 41 -0.04 -8.43 3.48
N ASP A 42 0.10 -9.21 4.54
CA ASP A 42 -0.79 -10.33 4.83
C ASP A 42 -2.22 -9.89 5.15
N GLY A 43 -3.19 -10.67 4.69
CA GLY A 43 -4.61 -10.43 4.97
C GLY A 43 -5.19 -9.20 4.27
N VAL A 44 -4.51 -8.66 3.26
CA VAL A 44 -5.03 -7.63 2.37
C VAL A 44 -5.83 -8.27 1.23
N TYR A 45 -7.03 -7.75 1.01
CA TYR A 45 -7.78 -7.93 -0.23
C TYR A 45 -7.65 -6.65 -1.07
N ALA A 46 -7.39 -6.81 -2.37
CA ALA A 46 -7.30 -5.70 -3.31
C ALA A 46 -8.06 -6.00 -4.60
N GLU A 47 -8.80 -5.00 -5.10
CA GLU A 47 -9.55 -5.05 -6.36
C GLU A 47 -9.39 -3.80 -7.23
#